data_AF-H9EZP9-F1
#
_entry.id   AF-H9EZP9-F1
#
_cell.length_a   1.000
_cell.length_b   1.000
_cell.length_c   1.000
_cell.angle_alpha   90.00
_cell.angle_beta   90.00
_cell.angle_gamma   90.00
#
_symmetry.space_group_name_H-M   'P 1'
#
loop_
_entity.id
_entity.type
_entity.pdbx_description
1 polymer ?
#
loop_
_entity_poly.entity_id
_entity_poly.type
_entity_poly.pdbx_seq_one_letter_code
_entity_poly.pdbx_strand_id
1 'polypeptide(L)'
;MGGCFCIPRERSLTRGPGKETPSRDPTISSECIASSEYKEKCFLPQNMNPDLTLSFCVKSRSRRCVNGPLQEAARRRLWALENEDQEVRMLFKDLSARLVSIQSQRSQFLITFKTMEEIWKFSTYLNLGYVSVCLEHLLFDHKYWLNCILVEDTEIQVSVDDKHLETIYLGLLIQEGHFFCRALCSVTPPAEKEGECLTLCKNELISVKMAEAGSELEGVSLVTGQRGLVLVSALEPLPLPFHQWFLKNYPGSCGLSRKRDWTGSYQIGRGRCKAMKSCEPEEKDELSFYQGESIEIIGFVIPGLQWFIGKSTSSGQVGFVPTRNIDPDSYSPM
;
A
#
# COMPACT_ATOMS: atom_id res chain seq x y z
N MET A 1 43.98 12.96 -40.74
CA MET A 1 44.67 11.67 -40.90
C MET A 1 43.93 10.66 -40.03
N GLY A 2 42.97 9.86 -40.50
CA GLY A 2 42.75 9.31 -41.84
C GLY A 2 43.33 7.91 -41.93
N GLY A 3 42.73 6.93 -41.22
CA GLY A 3 43.14 5.53 -41.20
C GLY A 3 41.94 4.62 -41.43
N CYS A 4 41.64 4.41 -42.71
CA CYS A 4 40.70 3.45 -43.27
C CYS A 4 41.37 2.07 -43.32
N PHE A 5 40.69 0.96 -43.01
CA PHE A 5 40.97 -0.36 -43.64
C PHE A 5 39.81 -1.36 -43.46
N CYS A 6 39.03 -1.48 -44.53
CA CYS A 6 38.60 -2.68 -45.25
C CYS A 6 37.87 -3.86 -44.55
N ILE A 7 36.63 -4.01 -45.00
CA ILE A 7 35.75 -5.19 -45.08
C ILE A 7 36.43 -6.37 -45.81
N PRO A 8 36.07 -7.63 -45.49
CA PRO A 8 35.90 -8.66 -46.53
C PRO A 8 34.44 -9.13 -46.61
N ARG A 9 33.89 -9.07 -47.83
CA ARG A 9 32.54 -9.48 -48.22
C ARG A 9 32.61 -10.87 -48.86
N GLU A 10 31.73 -11.74 -48.39
CA GLU A 10 31.07 -12.91 -49.02
C GLU A 10 31.88 -13.93 -49.85
N ARG A 11 31.75 -15.21 -49.44
CA ARG A 11 31.57 -16.34 -50.36
C ARG A 11 30.19 -16.93 -50.13
N SER A 12 29.47 -17.13 -51.23
CA SER A 12 28.08 -17.53 -51.29
C SER A 12 27.91 -19.04 -51.56
N LEU A 13 26.82 -19.57 -50.98
CA LEU A 13 25.95 -20.66 -51.42
C LEU A 13 26.44 -22.13 -51.36
N THR A 14 25.75 -22.90 -50.51
CA THR A 14 25.10 -24.15 -50.93
C THR A 14 23.79 -24.34 -50.15
N ARG A 15 22.74 -24.73 -50.89
CA ARG A 15 21.35 -24.88 -50.45
C ARG A 15 21.05 -26.36 -50.20
N GLY A 16 20.36 -26.69 -49.12
CA GLY A 16 19.75 -28.00 -48.86
C GLY A 16 18.89 -27.98 -47.58
N PRO A 17 17.79 -28.75 -47.49
CA PRO A 17 16.50 -28.25 -46.99
C PRO A 17 16.07 -28.79 -45.62
N GLY A 18 15.12 -28.10 -44.97
CA GLY A 18 14.12 -28.74 -44.12
C GLY A 18 13.96 -28.20 -42.69
N LYS A 19 12.87 -27.44 -42.49
CA LYS A 19 11.91 -27.52 -41.36
C LYS A 19 12.46 -27.55 -39.92
N GLU A 20 12.29 -26.45 -39.20
CA GLU A 20 11.20 -26.21 -38.22
C GLU A 20 11.61 -25.06 -37.28
N THR A 21 10.86 -23.97 -37.36
CA THR A 21 10.87 -22.88 -36.38
C THR A 21 10.25 -23.34 -35.07
N PRO A 22 10.87 -23.08 -33.91
CA PRO A 22 10.15 -22.74 -32.71
C PRO A 22 10.12 -21.21 -32.60
N SER A 23 8.97 -20.61 -32.85
CA SER A 23 8.65 -19.27 -32.38
C SER A 23 8.88 -19.24 -30.87
N ARG A 24 9.91 -18.51 -30.43
CA ARG A 24 10.09 -18.22 -29.01
C ARG A 24 9.28 -16.97 -28.69
N ASP A 25 8.05 -17.20 -28.24
CA ASP A 25 7.33 -16.21 -27.46
C ASP A 25 8.15 -15.83 -26.22
N PRO A 26 8.05 -14.58 -25.74
CA PRO A 26 8.71 -14.17 -24.51
C PRO A 26 8.29 -15.11 -23.39
N THR A 27 9.25 -15.77 -22.76
CA THR A 27 9.00 -16.74 -21.68
C THR A 27 8.62 -15.97 -20.41
N ILE A 28 7.37 -15.55 -20.33
CA ILE A 28 6.73 -15.15 -19.09
C ILE A 28 6.64 -16.42 -18.23
N SER A 29 7.18 -16.41 -17.02
CA SER A 29 7.03 -17.55 -16.10
C SER A 29 5.55 -17.88 -15.95
N SER A 30 5.17 -19.16 -16.02
CA SER A 30 3.77 -19.62 -16.05
C SER A 30 2.89 -19.13 -14.89
N GLU A 31 3.49 -18.68 -13.78
CA GLU A 31 2.80 -18.01 -12.67
C GLU A 31 2.17 -16.65 -13.02
N CYS A 32 2.70 -15.92 -14.02
CA CYS A 32 2.26 -14.56 -14.35
C CYS A 32 0.96 -14.54 -15.21
N ILE A 33 0.59 -15.65 -15.85
CA ILE A 33 -0.58 -15.72 -16.78
C ILE A 33 -1.92 -15.83 -16.04
N ALA A 34 -1.97 -16.51 -14.88
CA ALA A 34 -3.22 -16.76 -14.16
C ALA A 34 -3.78 -15.55 -13.40
N SER A 35 -3.02 -14.45 -13.24
CA SER A 35 -3.45 -13.25 -12.50
C SER A 35 -3.77 -12.03 -13.38
N SER A 36 -3.67 -12.15 -14.72
CA SER A 36 -3.68 -10.98 -15.61
C SER A 36 -5.08 -10.38 -15.84
N GLU A 37 -6.15 -11.17 -15.98
CA GLU A 37 -7.48 -10.64 -16.32
C GLU A 37 -8.10 -9.72 -15.26
N TYR A 38 -7.78 -9.93 -13.97
CA TYR A 38 -8.25 -9.05 -12.89
C TYR A 38 -7.37 -7.79 -12.75
N LYS A 39 -6.08 -7.89 -13.10
CA LYS A 39 -5.06 -6.85 -12.84
C LYS A 39 -4.83 -5.91 -14.01
N GLU A 40 -5.10 -6.32 -15.24
CA GLU A 40 -5.12 -5.42 -16.40
C GLU A 40 -6.20 -4.33 -16.24
N LYS A 41 -7.24 -4.62 -15.45
CA LYS A 41 -8.27 -3.65 -15.02
C LYS A 41 -7.78 -2.62 -14.00
N CYS A 42 -6.67 -2.85 -13.31
CA CYS A 42 -6.12 -1.93 -12.29
C CYS A 42 -5.56 -0.65 -12.90
N PHE A 43 -5.27 -0.62 -14.20
CA PHE A 43 -4.65 0.52 -14.88
C PHE A 43 -5.62 1.23 -15.85
N LEU A 44 -6.89 0.83 -15.87
CA LEU A 44 -7.93 1.48 -16.66
C LEU A 44 -8.70 2.51 -15.82
N PRO A 45 -9.03 3.71 -16.35
CA PRO A 45 -9.92 4.64 -15.68
C PRO A 45 -11.31 4.02 -15.59
N GLN A 46 -11.72 3.61 -14.39
CA GLN A 46 -13.08 3.13 -14.18
C GLN A 46 -13.94 4.28 -13.62
N ASN A 47 -15.20 4.37 -14.06
CA ASN A 47 -16.19 5.27 -13.47
C ASN A 47 -16.48 4.79 -12.04
N MET A 48 -15.79 5.39 -11.07
CA MET A 48 -15.79 4.94 -9.68
C MET A 48 -16.63 5.85 -8.81
N ASN A 49 -17.35 5.26 -7.87
CA ASN A 49 -17.92 6.01 -6.76
C ASN A 49 -16.77 6.39 -5.81
N PRO A 50 -16.44 7.69 -5.67
CA PRO A 50 -15.33 8.14 -4.85
C PRO A 50 -15.68 8.17 -3.35
N ASP A 51 -16.92 7.82 -2.99
CA ASP A 51 -17.41 7.91 -1.63
C ASP A 51 -17.21 6.60 -0.88
N LEU A 52 -16.40 6.62 0.18
CA LEU A 52 -16.15 5.50 1.09
C LEU A 52 -17.12 5.53 2.26
N THR A 53 -17.71 4.38 2.58
CA THR A 53 -18.54 4.23 3.78
C THR A 53 -17.68 3.86 4.98
N LEU A 54 -17.72 4.72 6.00
CA LEU A 54 -17.11 4.48 7.30
C LEU A 54 -18.20 4.14 8.30
N SER A 55 -18.20 2.90 8.80
CA SER A 55 -19.15 2.43 9.81
C SER A 55 -18.47 2.41 11.18
N PHE A 56 -19.23 2.68 12.24
CA PHE A 56 -18.76 2.49 13.61
C PHE A 56 -19.74 1.67 14.44
N CYS A 57 -19.19 0.96 15.42
CA CYS A 57 -19.97 0.33 16.48
C CYS A 57 -19.31 0.53 17.85
N VAL A 58 -20.14 0.67 18.88
CA VAL A 58 -19.72 0.84 20.26
C VAL A 58 -19.78 -0.51 20.94
N LYS A 59 -18.62 -1.05 21.34
CA LYS A 59 -18.48 -2.34 21.99
C LYS A 59 -18.10 -2.16 23.46
N SER A 60 -18.48 -3.16 24.25
CA SER A 60 -17.96 -3.36 25.60
C SER A 60 -16.73 -4.25 25.53
N ARG A 61 -15.62 -3.83 26.13
CA ARG A 61 -14.36 -4.57 26.19
C ARG A 61 -14.50 -5.83 27.03
N SER A 62 -15.17 -5.74 28.17
CA SER A 62 -15.43 -6.87 29.06
C SER A 62 -16.36 -7.90 28.43
N ARG A 63 -17.43 -7.45 27.74
CA ARG A 63 -18.45 -8.34 27.16
C ARG A 63 -18.14 -8.77 25.73
N ARG A 64 -17.21 -8.11 25.05
CA ARG A 64 -16.84 -8.32 23.64
C ARG A 64 -18.04 -8.30 22.68
N CYS A 65 -19.09 -7.55 23.01
CA CYS A 65 -20.30 -7.40 22.23
C CYS A 65 -20.70 -5.93 22.11
N VAL A 66 -21.61 -5.64 21.17
CA VAL A 66 -22.14 -4.28 21.00
C VAL A 66 -22.87 -3.85 22.27
N ASN A 67 -22.56 -2.65 22.75
CA ASN A 67 -23.27 -2.01 23.86
C ASN A 67 -24.47 -1.25 23.28
N GLY A 68 -25.63 -1.90 23.25
CA GLY A 68 -26.86 -1.34 22.68
C GLY A 68 -27.23 0.05 23.20
N PRO A 69 -27.28 0.28 24.53
CA PRO A 69 -27.56 1.61 25.09
C PRO A 69 -26.59 2.70 24.61
N LEU A 70 -25.28 2.43 24.58
CA LEU A 70 -24.29 3.40 24.10
C LEU A 70 -24.34 3.58 22.58
N GLN A 71 -24.59 2.52 21.82
CA GLN A 71 -24.78 2.61 20.37
C GLN A 71 -25.94 3.57 20.04
N GLU A 72 -27.06 3.45 20.74
CA GLU A 72 -28.22 4.32 20.55
C GLU A 72 -27.96 5.75 21.03
N ALA A 73 -27.17 5.93 22.09
CA ALA A 73 -26.73 7.27 22.52
C ALA A 73 -25.86 7.94 21.44
N ALA A 74 -24.90 7.21 20.88
CA ALA A 74 -24.05 7.67 19.79
C ALA A 74 -24.87 7.99 18.53
N ARG A 75 -25.86 7.16 18.17
CA ARG A 75 -26.77 7.43 17.04
C ARG A 75 -27.59 8.70 17.25
N ARG A 76 -28.11 8.92 18.46
CA ARG A 76 -28.84 10.16 18.81
C ARG A 76 -27.95 11.39 18.70
N ARG A 77 -26.70 11.30 19.18
CA ARG A 77 -25.70 12.38 19.01
C ARG A 77 -25.43 12.64 17.53
N LEU A 78 -25.22 11.58 16.76
CA LEU A 78 -24.95 11.68 15.33
C LEU A 78 -26.13 12.28 14.53
N TRP A 79 -27.36 11.93 14.90
CA TRP A 79 -28.57 12.52 14.31
C TRP A 79 -28.68 14.03 14.59
N ALA A 80 -28.28 14.49 15.78
CA ALA A 80 -28.21 15.91 16.07
C ALA A 80 -27.15 16.62 15.19
N LEU A 81 -26.00 15.97 14.97
CA LEU A 81 -24.91 16.47 14.13
C LEU A 81 -25.21 16.41 12.63
N GLU A 82 -26.24 15.68 12.20
CA GLU A 82 -26.62 15.56 10.78
C GLU A 82 -27.14 16.89 10.21
N ASN A 83 -27.74 17.74 11.03
CA ASN A 83 -28.22 19.07 10.64
C ASN A 83 -27.17 20.19 10.83
N GLU A 84 -26.27 20.04 11.82
CA GLU A 84 -25.21 21.00 12.16
C GLU A 84 -23.84 20.32 12.04
N ASP A 85 -23.47 19.95 10.81
CA ASP A 85 -22.35 19.05 10.53
C ASP A 85 -20.96 19.73 10.53
N GLN A 86 -20.87 21.02 10.88
CA GLN A 86 -19.62 21.78 10.80
C GLN A 86 -18.51 21.19 11.67
N GLU A 87 -18.84 20.76 12.90
CA GLU A 87 -17.90 20.09 13.80
C GLU A 87 -17.39 18.77 13.18
N VAL A 88 -18.29 18.00 12.57
CA VAL A 88 -17.98 16.72 11.94
C VAL A 88 -17.13 16.91 10.68
N ARG A 89 -17.44 17.93 9.87
CA ARG A 89 -16.64 18.32 8.69
C ARG A 89 -15.22 18.70 9.08
N MET A 90 -15.07 19.49 10.14
CA MET A 90 -13.75 19.88 10.65
C MET A 90 -12.97 18.67 11.15
N LEU A 91 -13.62 17.78 11.91
CA LEU A 91 -12.99 16.55 12.38
C LEU A 91 -12.47 15.69 11.21
N PHE A 92 -13.29 15.42 10.20
CA PHE A 92 -12.84 14.61 9.07
C PHE A 92 -11.74 15.31 8.27
N LYS A 93 -11.78 16.64 8.15
CA LYS A 93 -10.71 17.41 7.52
C LYS A 93 -9.38 17.21 8.26
N ASP A 94 -9.38 17.24 9.59
CA ASP A 94 -8.19 17.01 10.41
C ASP A 94 -7.70 15.55 10.30
N LEU A 95 -8.64 14.61 10.17
CA LEU A 95 -8.35 13.21 9.84
C LEU A 95 -7.95 12.97 8.38
N SER A 96 -7.80 14.03 7.57
CA SER A 96 -7.44 13.96 6.14
C SER A 96 -8.46 13.24 5.25
N ALA A 97 -9.76 13.44 5.54
CA ALA A 97 -10.88 12.99 4.72
C ALA A 97 -11.91 14.12 4.55
N ARG A 98 -12.86 13.95 3.62
CA ARG A 98 -13.92 14.93 3.36
C ARG A 98 -15.27 14.31 3.66
N LEU A 99 -16.02 14.89 4.59
CA LEU A 99 -17.37 14.44 4.89
C LEU A 99 -18.32 14.78 3.72
N VAL A 100 -18.98 13.75 3.19
CA VAL A 100 -20.02 13.84 2.16
C VAL A 100 -21.39 13.87 2.83
N SER A 101 -21.69 12.89 3.69
CA SER A 101 -22.95 12.82 4.43
C SER A 101 -22.81 12.02 5.73
N ILE A 102 -23.77 12.25 6.63
CA ILE A 102 -23.93 11.49 7.87
C ILE A 102 -25.15 10.59 7.70
N GLN A 103 -25.03 9.31 8.04
CA GLN A 103 -26.12 8.34 8.01
C GLN A 103 -26.35 7.80 9.42
N SER A 104 -27.00 8.62 10.25
CA SER A 104 -27.19 8.38 11.69
C SER A 104 -27.85 7.02 11.99
N GLN A 105 -28.89 6.65 11.24
CA GLN A 105 -29.62 5.38 11.39
C GLN A 105 -28.75 4.13 11.15
N ARG A 106 -27.74 4.26 10.28
CA ARG A 106 -26.83 3.17 9.95
C ARG A 106 -25.52 3.22 10.75
N SER A 107 -25.33 4.22 11.60
CA SER A 107 -24.05 4.49 12.28
C SER A 107 -22.89 4.62 11.30
N GLN A 108 -23.13 5.40 10.26
CA GLN A 108 -22.24 5.54 9.11
C GLN A 108 -21.92 6.99 8.80
N PHE A 109 -20.71 7.21 8.32
CA PHE A 109 -20.28 8.43 7.65
C PHE A 109 -19.93 8.08 6.22
N LEU A 110 -20.37 8.90 5.28
CA LEU A 110 -19.92 8.83 3.91
C LEU A 110 -18.81 9.86 3.75
N ILE A 111 -17.62 9.41 3.42
CA ILE A 111 -16.43 10.26 3.25
C ILE A 111 -15.85 10.10 1.86
N THR A 112 -15.09 11.08 1.40
CA THR A 112 -14.38 11.01 0.13
C THR A 112 -12.97 11.58 0.26
N PHE A 113 -12.15 11.34 -0.75
CA PHE A 113 -10.77 11.78 -0.84
C PHE A 113 -10.52 12.44 -2.19
N LYS A 114 -9.77 13.53 -2.18
CA LYS A 114 -9.39 14.27 -3.39
C LYS A 114 -7.98 13.94 -3.85
N THR A 115 -7.10 13.59 -2.92
CA THR A 115 -5.68 13.37 -3.22
C THR A 115 -5.19 12.08 -2.60
N MET A 116 -4.12 11.53 -3.16
CA MET A 116 -3.41 10.42 -2.55
C MET A 116 -2.92 10.79 -1.12
N GLU A 117 -2.57 12.06 -0.90
CA GLU A 117 -2.11 12.56 0.40
C GLU A 117 -3.18 12.42 1.49
N GLU A 118 -4.42 12.75 1.16
CA GLU A 118 -5.57 12.59 2.04
C GLU A 118 -5.73 11.10 2.43
N ILE A 119 -5.69 10.19 1.45
CA ILE A 119 -5.84 8.75 1.69
C ILE A 119 -4.77 8.16 2.62
N TRP A 120 -3.49 8.44 2.39
CA TRP A 120 -2.46 7.77 3.20
C TRP A 120 -2.49 8.22 4.65
N LYS A 121 -2.73 9.51 4.90
CA LYS A 121 -2.87 10.06 6.26
C LYS A 121 -4.07 9.43 6.94
N PHE A 122 -5.23 9.46 6.29
CA PHE A 122 -6.44 8.87 6.83
C PHE A 122 -6.30 7.37 7.11
N SER A 123 -5.76 6.60 6.17
CA SER A 123 -5.56 5.14 6.33
C SER A 123 -4.60 4.83 7.49
N THR A 124 -3.59 5.67 7.68
CA THR A 124 -2.66 5.55 8.81
C THR A 124 -3.38 5.83 10.13
N TYR A 125 -4.14 6.92 10.21
CA TYR A 125 -4.95 7.25 11.39
C TYR A 125 -6.00 6.19 11.72
N LEU A 126 -6.60 5.58 10.70
CA LEU A 126 -7.55 4.49 10.87
C LEU A 126 -6.86 3.26 11.47
N ASN A 127 -5.71 2.86 10.92
CA ASN A 127 -4.97 1.68 11.37
C ASN A 127 -4.39 1.84 12.79
N LEU A 128 -4.00 3.06 13.18
CA LEU A 128 -3.53 3.39 14.53
C LEU A 128 -4.69 3.56 15.53
N GLY A 129 -5.95 3.49 15.08
CA GLY A 129 -7.12 3.66 15.94
C GLY A 129 -7.45 5.11 16.30
N TYR A 130 -6.76 6.10 15.73
CA TYR A 130 -7.03 7.51 15.99
C TYR A 130 -8.41 7.94 15.53
N VAL A 131 -8.90 7.39 14.42
CA VAL A 131 -10.27 7.67 13.96
C VAL A 131 -11.30 7.22 15.01
N SER A 132 -11.08 6.07 15.66
CA SER A 132 -11.95 5.57 16.74
C SER A 132 -11.96 6.54 17.93
N VAL A 133 -10.78 6.95 18.40
CA VAL A 133 -10.64 7.88 19.53
C VAL A 133 -11.29 9.22 19.22
N CYS A 134 -11.09 9.76 18.02
CA CYS A 134 -11.74 11.00 17.59
C CYS A 134 -13.28 10.88 17.58
N LEU A 135 -13.81 9.76 17.10
CA LEU A 135 -15.25 9.52 17.13
C LEU A 135 -15.78 9.36 18.56
N GLU A 136 -14.98 8.83 19.49
CA GLU A 136 -15.37 8.71 20.90
C GLU A 136 -15.61 10.09 21.53
N HIS A 137 -14.72 11.03 21.26
CA HIS A 137 -14.87 12.42 21.68
C HIS A 137 -16.06 13.13 21.02
N LEU A 138 -16.33 12.83 19.75
CA LEU A 138 -17.45 13.43 19.02
C LEU A 138 -18.82 12.91 19.50
N LEU A 139 -18.91 11.60 19.76
CA LEU A 139 -20.17 10.88 19.97
C LEU A 139 -20.66 10.90 21.41
N PHE A 140 -19.78 11.14 22.39
CA PHE A 140 -20.12 11.07 23.81
C PHE A 140 -19.95 12.40 24.53
N ASP A 141 -20.87 12.67 25.46
CA ASP A 141 -20.94 13.91 26.23
C ASP A 141 -20.20 13.82 27.58
N HIS A 142 -20.20 14.93 28.31
CA HIS A 142 -19.57 15.02 29.63
C HIS A 142 -20.04 13.94 30.63
N LYS A 143 -21.28 13.43 30.52
CA LYS A 143 -21.78 12.43 31.47
C LYS A 143 -21.10 11.08 31.28
N TYR A 144 -20.83 10.72 30.02
CA TYR A 144 -20.04 9.55 29.69
C TYR A 144 -18.62 9.67 30.25
N TRP A 145 -17.95 10.79 29.99
CA TRP A 145 -16.55 11.02 30.41
C TRP A 145 -16.36 11.04 31.93
N LEU A 146 -17.38 11.42 32.69
CA LEU A 146 -17.35 11.37 34.16
C LEU A 146 -17.50 9.96 34.75
N ASN A 147 -17.82 8.96 33.93
CA ASN A 147 -17.97 7.56 34.37
C ASN A 147 -16.77 6.72 33.94
N CYS A 148 -15.72 6.71 34.77
CA CYS A 148 -14.45 6.01 34.47
C CYS A 148 -14.65 4.52 34.16
N ILE A 149 -15.54 3.84 34.89
CA ILE A 149 -15.82 2.41 34.67
C ILE A 149 -16.40 2.18 33.28
N LEU A 150 -17.29 3.07 32.83
CA LEU A 150 -17.90 2.98 31.51
C LEU A 150 -16.90 3.32 30.41
N VAL A 151 -16.07 4.34 30.60
CA VAL A 151 -15.02 4.75 29.65
C VAL A 151 -14.01 3.62 29.46
N GLU A 152 -13.53 3.02 30.54
CA GLU A 152 -12.58 1.89 30.49
C GLU A 152 -13.16 0.66 29.80
N ASP A 153 -14.46 0.40 29.97
CA ASP A 153 -15.14 -0.72 29.32
C ASP A 153 -15.57 -0.41 27.87
N THR A 154 -15.46 0.82 27.38
CA THR A 154 -15.97 1.19 26.06
C THR A 154 -14.87 1.14 25.00
N GLU A 155 -15.25 0.69 23.80
CA GLU A 155 -14.42 0.69 22.62
C GLU A 155 -15.27 1.06 21.40
N ILE A 156 -14.86 2.09 20.66
CA ILE A 156 -15.44 2.36 19.34
C ILE A 156 -14.66 1.55 18.32
N GLN A 157 -15.31 0.61 17.66
CA GLN A 157 -14.72 -0.07 16.51
C GLN A 157 -15.17 0.63 15.23
N VAL A 158 -14.20 1.05 14.43
CA VAL A 158 -14.41 1.67 13.12
C VAL A 158 -14.03 0.66 12.04
N SER A 159 -14.84 0.58 10.98
CA SER A 159 -14.62 -0.31 9.85
C SER A 159 -14.95 0.39 8.54
N VAL A 160 -14.13 0.12 7.52
CA VAL A 160 -14.33 0.55 6.13
C VAL A 160 -14.33 -0.68 5.22
N ASP A 161 -14.82 -0.54 4.00
CA ASP A 161 -14.59 -1.55 2.97
C ASP A 161 -13.18 -1.37 2.41
N ASP A 162 -12.26 -2.23 2.83
CA ASP A 162 -10.84 -2.17 2.43
C ASP A 162 -10.66 -2.28 0.91
N LYS A 163 -11.50 -3.07 0.21
CA LYS A 163 -11.43 -3.21 -1.24
C LYS A 163 -11.88 -1.95 -1.95
N HIS A 164 -12.91 -1.30 -1.40
CA HIS A 164 -13.37 -0.02 -1.93
C HIS A 164 -12.32 1.08 -1.69
N LEU A 165 -11.72 1.14 -0.49
CA LEU A 165 -10.64 2.07 -0.19
C LEU A 165 -9.44 1.86 -1.13
N GLU A 166 -9.04 0.61 -1.38
CA GLU A 166 -8.00 0.26 -2.36
C GLU A 166 -8.38 0.74 -3.78
N THR A 167 -9.64 0.57 -4.17
CA THR A 167 -10.13 1.02 -5.49
C THR A 167 -10.08 2.54 -5.63
N ILE A 168 -10.51 3.29 -4.61
CA ILE A 168 -10.43 4.77 -4.61
C ILE A 168 -8.97 5.21 -4.69
N TYR A 169 -8.10 4.57 -3.91
CA TYR A 169 -6.67 4.83 -3.91
C TYR A 169 -6.04 4.62 -5.29
N LEU A 170 -6.27 3.47 -5.92
CA LEU A 170 -5.78 3.18 -7.28
C LEU A 170 -6.32 4.20 -8.29
N GLY A 171 -7.60 4.57 -8.19
CA GLY A 171 -8.19 5.60 -9.04
C GLY A 171 -7.46 6.94 -8.94
N LEU A 172 -7.15 7.39 -7.72
CA LEU A 172 -6.39 8.63 -7.49
C LEU A 172 -4.94 8.53 -7.99
N LEU A 173 -4.28 7.38 -7.82
CA LEU A 173 -2.92 7.17 -8.34
C LEU A 173 -2.87 7.27 -9.87
N ILE A 174 -3.85 6.69 -10.56
CA ILE A 174 -3.95 6.75 -12.02
C ILE A 174 -4.20 8.18 -12.48
N GLN A 175 -5.09 8.90 -11.79
CA GLN A 175 -5.35 10.33 -12.06
C GLN A 175 -4.11 11.20 -11.88
N GLU A 176 -3.23 10.89 -10.91
CA GLU A 176 -1.95 11.58 -10.74
C GLU A 176 -0.96 11.30 -11.89
N GLY A 177 -1.11 10.20 -12.62
CA GLY A 177 -0.35 9.87 -13.83
C GLY A 177 1.11 9.45 -13.60
N HIS A 178 1.61 9.51 -12.36
CA HIS A 178 2.95 9.08 -11.98
C HIS A 178 2.97 8.43 -10.60
N PHE A 179 3.45 7.19 -10.52
CA PHE A 179 3.47 6.41 -9.28
C PHE A 179 4.52 5.29 -9.34
N PHE A 180 4.75 4.64 -8.22
CA PHE A 180 5.69 3.54 -8.08
C PHE A 180 4.99 2.18 -8.12
N CYS A 181 5.67 1.20 -8.70
CA CYS A 181 5.22 -0.17 -8.81
C CYS A 181 6.30 -1.12 -8.32
N ARG A 182 5.88 -2.34 -8.03
CA ARG A 182 6.73 -3.50 -7.78
C ARG A 182 6.63 -4.46 -8.96
N ALA A 183 7.76 -5.00 -9.41
CA ALA A 183 7.79 -6.08 -10.39
C ALA A 183 7.31 -7.41 -9.78
N LEU A 184 6.33 -8.05 -10.41
CA LEU A 184 5.76 -9.33 -9.97
C LEU A 184 6.63 -10.54 -10.37
N CYS A 185 7.22 -10.47 -11.56
CA CYS A 185 8.13 -11.49 -12.10
C CYS A 185 9.41 -10.83 -12.62
N SER A 186 10.50 -11.61 -12.66
CA SER A 186 11.70 -11.16 -13.36
C SER A 186 11.44 -11.17 -14.86
N VAL A 187 11.76 -10.08 -15.55
CA VAL A 187 11.54 -9.91 -16.99
C VAL A 187 12.89 -9.64 -17.64
N THR A 188 13.29 -10.49 -18.58
CA THR A 188 14.42 -10.26 -19.48
C THR A 188 13.88 -9.95 -20.87
N PRO A 189 14.26 -8.81 -21.49
CA PRO A 189 13.86 -8.48 -22.85
C PRO A 189 14.28 -9.57 -23.84
N PRO A 190 13.47 -9.88 -24.86
CA PRO A 190 13.93 -10.67 -25.99
C PRO A 190 15.08 -9.93 -26.71
N ALA A 191 16.01 -10.67 -27.29
CA ALA A 191 17.21 -10.13 -27.96
C ALA A 191 16.90 -9.09 -29.07
N GLU A 192 15.67 -9.08 -29.58
CA GLU A 192 15.18 -8.15 -30.61
C GLU A 192 14.75 -6.78 -30.06
N LYS A 193 14.47 -6.66 -28.75
CA LYS A 193 14.07 -5.41 -28.06
C LYS A 193 15.09 -4.99 -26.98
N GLU A 194 16.32 -5.47 -27.10
CA GLU A 194 17.40 -5.21 -26.15
C GLU A 194 17.78 -3.72 -26.19
N GLY A 195 17.49 -2.99 -25.11
CA GLY A 195 17.68 -1.53 -24.99
C GLY A 195 16.39 -0.71 -25.00
N GLU A 196 15.25 -1.28 -25.45
CA GLU A 196 13.94 -0.61 -25.42
C GLU A 196 13.11 -1.02 -24.19
N CYS A 197 13.16 -2.29 -23.81
CA CYS A 197 12.47 -2.81 -22.63
C CYS A 197 13.38 -2.89 -21.41
N LEU A 198 12.83 -2.62 -20.22
CA LEU A 198 13.56 -2.75 -18.97
C LEU A 198 13.76 -4.21 -18.58
N THR A 199 14.98 -4.55 -18.17
CA THR A 199 15.24 -5.80 -17.45
C THR A 199 14.89 -5.60 -16.00
N LEU A 200 14.00 -6.44 -15.46
CA LEU A 200 13.48 -6.32 -14.11
C LEU A 200 13.73 -7.60 -13.33
N CYS A 201 14.07 -7.47 -12.06
CA CYS A 201 14.06 -8.55 -11.09
C CYS A 201 12.72 -8.59 -10.35
N LYS A 202 12.27 -9.78 -9.95
CA LYS A 202 11.13 -9.91 -9.03
C LYS A 202 11.32 -9.04 -7.78
N ASN A 203 10.26 -8.33 -7.39
CA ASN A 203 10.19 -7.37 -6.29
C ASN A 203 10.95 -6.05 -6.47
N GLU A 204 11.51 -5.80 -7.66
CA GLU A 204 12.18 -4.54 -7.96
C GLU A 204 11.19 -3.36 -7.98
N LEU A 205 11.61 -2.22 -7.42
CA LEU A 205 10.83 -0.98 -7.46
C LEU A 205 11.07 -0.21 -8.74
N ILE A 206 9.97 0.25 -9.33
CA ILE A 206 9.96 0.92 -10.61
C ILE A 206 9.07 2.15 -10.49
N SER A 207 9.58 3.30 -10.92
CA SER A 207 8.77 4.50 -11.12
C SER A 207 8.12 4.41 -12.49
N VAL A 208 6.80 4.51 -12.57
CA VAL A 208 6.08 4.47 -13.85
C VAL A 208 5.37 5.79 -14.12
N LYS A 209 5.34 6.16 -15.40
CA LYS A 209 4.55 7.27 -15.90
C LYS A 209 3.48 6.72 -16.82
N MET A 210 2.23 7.08 -16.54
CA MET A 210 1.10 6.67 -17.37
C MET A 210 1.20 7.34 -18.74
N ALA A 211 0.99 6.54 -19.78
CA ALA A 211 0.85 6.99 -21.15
C ALA A 211 -0.61 6.90 -21.60
N GLU A 212 -0.99 7.72 -22.59
CA GLU A 212 -2.33 7.69 -23.17
C GLU A 212 -2.48 6.42 -24.03
N ALA A 213 -3.05 5.39 -23.40
CA ALA A 213 -3.47 4.11 -24.01
C ALA A 213 -2.33 3.24 -24.60
N GLY A 214 -1.80 2.33 -23.79
CA GLY A 214 -0.90 1.25 -24.21
C GLY A 214 -0.78 0.14 -23.16
N SER A 215 -0.40 -1.07 -23.57
CA SER A 215 -0.08 -2.20 -22.68
C SER A 215 1.34 -2.13 -22.09
N GLU A 216 2.13 -1.16 -22.57
CA GLU A 216 3.49 -0.86 -22.14
C GLU A 216 3.52 0.55 -21.53
N LEU A 217 4.19 0.68 -20.39
CA LEU A 217 4.40 1.96 -19.70
C LEU A 217 5.87 2.32 -19.72
N GLU A 218 6.16 3.62 -19.73
CA GLU A 218 7.53 4.09 -19.52
C GLU A 218 7.87 3.99 -18.03
N GLY A 219 8.88 3.19 -17.73
CA GLY A 219 9.36 2.92 -16.38
C GLY A 219 10.81 3.38 -16.17
N VAL A 220 11.17 3.61 -14.91
CA VAL A 220 12.55 3.79 -14.46
C VAL A 220 12.78 2.88 -13.24
N SER A 221 13.77 1.98 -13.33
CA SER A 221 14.18 1.16 -12.19
C SER A 221 14.82 2.03 -11.12
N LEU A 222 14.38 1.90 -9.87
CA LEU A 222 15.03 2.55 -8.73
C LEU A 222 16.34 1.87 -8.31
N VAL A 223 16.58 0.63 -8.77
CA VAL A 223 17.80 -0.13 -8.45
C VAL A 223 18.92 0.19 -9.43
N THR A 224 18.63 0.16 -10.72
CA THR A 224 19.63 0.32 -11.78
C THR A 224 19.66 1.73 -12.34
N GLY A 225 18.62 2.54 -12.11
CA GLY A 225 18.45 3.85 -12.73
C GLY A 225 18.14 3.79 -14.24
N GLN A 226 17.99 2.59 -14.80
CA GLN A 226 17.69 2.42 -16.22
C GLN A 226 16.25 2.82 -16.50
N ARG A 227 16.04 3.44 -17.67
CA ARG A 227 14.72 3.79 -18.22
C ARG A 227 14.40 2.85 -19.38
N GLY A 228 13.13 2.49 -19.55
CA GLY A 228 12.65 1.73 -20.69
C GLY A 228 11.18 1.35 -20.54
N LEU A 229 10.68 0.56 -21.49
CA LEU A 229 9.29 0.10 -21.50
C LEU A 229 9.09 -1.10 -20.57
N VAL A 230 7.95 -1.09 -19.86
CA VAL A 230 7.55 -2.16 -18.93
C VAL A 230 6.13 -2.61 -19.23
N LEU A 231 5.90 -3.92 -19.23
CA LEU A 231 4.56 -4.48 -19.38
C LEU A 231 3.73 -4.24 -18.12
N VAL A 232 2.52 -3.72 -18.31
CA VAL A 232 1.55 -3.47 -17.24
C VAL A 232 1.24 -4.74 -16.44
N SER A 233 1.16 -5.89 -17.12
CA SER A 233 0.87 -7.21 -16.51
C SER A 233 1.97 -7.72 -15.58
N ALA A 234 3.20 -7.21 -15.72
CA ALA A 234 4.33 -7.56 -14.86
C ALA A 234 4.44 -6.66 -13.61
N LEU A 235 3.54 -5.69 -13.46
CA LEU A 235 3.60 -4.66 -12.44
C LEU A 235 2.43 -4.74 -11.47
N GLU A 236 2.71 -4.35 -10.24
CA GLU A 236 1.70 -4.11 -9.21
C GLU A 236 1.98 -2.74 -8.57
N PRO A 237 1.01 -1.80 -8.59
CA PRO A 237 1.12 -0.56 -7.83
C PRO A 237 1.35 -0.88 -6.35
N LEU A 238 2.12 -0.04 -5.64
CA LEU A 238 2.36 -0.30 -4.22
C LEU A 238 1.02 -0.25 -3.45
N PRO A 239 0.59 -1.33 -2.76
CA PRO A 239 -0.70 -1.40 -2.07
C PRO A 239 -0.88 -0.39 -0.95
N LEU A 240 0.20 0.02 -0.27
CA LEU A 240 0.11 1.01 0.80
C LEU A 240 0.32 2.42 0.25
N PRO A 241 -0.67 3.31 0.40
CA PRO A 241 -0.54 4.71 0.04
C PRO A 241 0.73 5.35 0.63
N PHE A 242 1.01 5.15 1.92
CA PHE A 242 2.18 5.74 2.58
C PHE A 242 3.50 5.53 1.81
N HIS A 243 3.71 4.36 1.21
CA HIS A 243 4.91 4.08 0.42
C HIS A 243 5.04 4.94 -0.82
N GLN A 244 3.93 5.16 -1.54
CA GLN A 244 3.94 6.06 -2.69
C GLN A 244 4.35 7.47 -2.25
N TRP A 245 3.77 7.96 -1.16
CA TRP A 245 4.10 9.29 -0.64
C TRP A 245 5.56 9.38 -0.21
N PHE A 246 6.07 8.38 0.51
CA PHE A 246 7.46 8.34 0.95
C PHE A 246 8.42 8.39 -0.24
N LEU A 247 8.23 7.54 -1.25
CA LEU A 247 9.09 7.49 -2.43
C LEU A 247 9.02 8.78 -3.26
N LYS A 248 7.84 9.43 -3.33
CA LYS A 248 7.68 10.72 -4.01
C LYS A 248 8.44 11.85 -3.31
N ASN A 249 8.44 11.88 -1.98
CA ASN A 249 9.06 12.96 -1.20
C ASN A 249 10.54 12.72 -0.88
N TYR A 250 10.98 11.46 -0.89
CA TYR A 250 12.33 11.06 -0.50
C TYR A 250 12.99 10.13 -1.54
N PRO A 251 13.09 10.54 -2.82
CA PRO A 251 13.65 9.69 -3.87
C PRO A 251 15.13 9.33 -3.64
N GLY A 252 15.88 10.18 -2.94
CA GLY A 252 17.30 9.95 -2.60
C GLY A 252 17.53 9.08 -1.35
N SER A 253 16.50 8.87 -0.52
CA SER A 253 16.61 8.05 0.70
C SER A 253 16.54 6.54 0.40
N CYS A 254 16.06 6.18 -0.78
CA CYS A 254 16.19 4.84 -1.36
C CYS A 254 17.58 4.62 -1.99
N GLY A 255 18.61 5.31 -1.47
CA GLY A 255 20.00 5.01 -1.74
C GLY A 255 20.27 3.58 -1.29
N LEU A 256 20.08 2.63 -2.20
CA LEU A 256 20.48 1.25 -2.06
C LEU A 256 21.99 1.24 -1.92
N SER A 257 22.45 1.39 -0.68
CA SER A 257 23.83 1.20 -0.31
C SER A 257 24.25 -0.17 -0.84
N ARG A 258 25.24 -0.19 -1.72
CA ARG A 258 25.93 -1.40 -2.17
C ARG A 258 26.65 -2.11 -1.01
N LYS A 259 26.70 -1.49 0.18
CA LYS A 259 27.23 -2.06 1.41
C LYS A 259 26.14 -2.82 2.14
N ARG A 260 26.57 -4.01 2.58
CA ARG A 260 25.85 -5.14 3.17
C ARG A 260 25.32 -4.82 4.57
N ASP A 261 24.53 -3.76 4.68
CA ASP A 261 23.75 -3.42 5.87
C ASP A 261 22.28 -3.61 5.46
N TRP A 262 21.67 -4.72 5.88
CA TRP A 262 20.28 -5.14 5.60
C TRP A 262 19.88 -5.58 4.17
N THR A 263 20.81 -5.71 3.21
CA THR A 263 20.49 -6.20 1.85
C THR A 263 20.67 -7.71 1.69
N GLY A 264 19.91 -8.50 2.46
CA GLY A 264 19.48 -9.82 2.02
C GLY A 264 18.31 -9.65 1.06
N SER A 265 18.47 -10.06 -0.20
CA SER A 265 17.51 -9.97 -1.33
C SER A 265 16.36 -8.96 -1.18
N TYR A 266 16.40 -7.86 -1.93
CA TYR A 266 15.38 -6.82 -2.23
C TYR A 266 13.87 -7.15 -2.08
N GLN A 267 13.42 -7.77 -0.99
CA GLN A 267 12.07 -8.28 -0.83
C GLN A 267 11.27 -7.26 -0.03
N ILE A 268 10.81 -6.26 -0.77
CA ILE A 268 9.61 -5.48 -0.45
C ILE A 268 8.47 -6.48 -0.40
N GLY A 269 8.18 -6.95 0.81
CA GLY A 269 7.42 -8.15 1.02
C GLY A 269 6.34 -7.98 2.08
N ARG A 270 5.12 -8.39 1.71
CA ARG A 270 4.00 -8.61 2.64
C ARG A 270 4.23 -9.97 3.30
N GLY A 271 4.26 -10.02 4.62
CA GLY A 271 4.59 -11.24 5.33
C GLY A 271 4.64 -11.07 6.83
N ARG A 272 5.31 -12.01 7.48
CA ARG A 272 5.59 -11.95 8.92
C ARG A 272 7.08 -11.88 9.15
N CYS A 273 7.45 -11.25 10.25
CA CYS A 273 8.81 -11.22 10.77
C CYS A 273 8.79 -11.52 12.27
N LYS A 274 9.96 -11.78 12.85
CA LYS A 274 10.14 -11.98 14.29
C LYS A 274 10.91 -10.82 14.91
N ALA A 275 10.52 -10.43 16.11
CA ALA A 275 11.27 -9.48 16.91
C ALA A 275 12.59 -10.08 17.39
N MET A 276 13.72 -9.47 17.05
CA MET A 276 15.04 -9.85 17.55
C MET A 276 15.25 -9.41 18.99
N LYS A 277 14.65 -8.27 19.37
CA LYS A 277 14.71 -7.69 20.72
C LYS A 277 13.30 -7.29 21.14
N SER A 278 13.03 -7.32 22.44
CA SER A 278 11.82 -6.71 22.98
C SER A 278 11.88 -5.19 22.79
N CYS A 279 10.74 -4.60 22.44
CA CYS A 279 10.59 -3.16 22.30
C CYS A 279 9.56 -2.68 23.32
N GLU A 280 10.01 -1.81 24.22
CA GLU A 280 9.08 -0.96 24.96
C GLU A 280 8.88 0.32 24.14
N PRO A 281 7.63 0.79 24.00
CA PRO A 281 7.33 1.94 23.15
C PRO A 281 7.93 3.22 23.74
N GLU A 282 8.80 3.89 22.97
CA GLU A 282 9.32 5.22 23.33
C GLU A 282 8.26 6.29 23.05
N GLU A 283 7.49 6.11 21.96
CA GLU A 283 6.38 6.96 21.58
C GLU A 283 5.04 6.21 21.66
N LYS A 284 3.95 6.95 21.81
CA LYS A 284 2.60 6.39 21.97
C LYS A 284 2.15 5.50 20.80
N ASP A 285 2.70 5.74 19.61
CA ASP A 285 2.37 5.02 18.38
C ASP A 285 3.30 3.86 18.06
N GLU A 286 4.36 3.66 18.86
CA GLU A 286 5.23 2.50 18.71
C GLU A 286 4.56 1.24 19.26
N LEU A 287 4.75 0.13 18.54
CA LEU A 287 4.22 -1.16 18.94
C LEU A 287 5.09 -1.77 20.04
N SER A 288 4.48 -2.16 21.15
CA SER A 288 5.12 -2.97 22.18
C SER A 288 5.15 -4.44 21.77
N PHE A 289 6.31 -5.10 21.84
CA PHE A 289 6.44 -6.51 21.52
C PHE A 289 7.61 -7.17 22.25
N TYR A 290 7.55 -8.49 22.41
CA TYR A 290 8.57 -9.27 23.10
C TYR A 290 9.56 -9.91 22.12
N GLN A 291 10.76 -10.23 22.59
CA GLN A 291 11.74 -10.98 21.80
C GLN A 291 11.14 -12.31 21.31
N GLY A 292 11.31 -12.60 20.02
CA GLY A 292 10.80 -13.80 19.35
C GLY A 292 9.34 -13.71 18.90
N GLU A 293 8.63 -12.63 19.24
CA GLU A 293 7.25 -12.43 18.85
C GLU A 293 7.11 -12.29 17.33
N SER A 294 6.05 -12.87 16.76
CA SER A 294 5.74 -12.71 15.35
C SER A 294 4.93 -11.43 15.11
N ILE A 295 5.36 -10.63 14.14
CA ILE A 295 4.73 -9.38 13.74
C ILE A 295 4.34 -9.50 12.27
N GLU A 296 3.07 -9.25 11.98
CA GLU A 296 2.55 -9.15 10.62
C GLU A 296 2.86 -7.76 10.05
N ILE A 297 3.52 -7.72 8.90
CA ILE A 297 3.90 -6.48 8.23
C ILE A 297 2.66 -5.94 7.50
N ILE A 298 2.21 -4.74 7.87
CA ILE A 298 1.17 -4.03 7.14
C ILE A 298 1.87 -3.30 5.99
N GLY A 299 1.61 -3.77 4.76
CA GLY A 299 2.27 -3.32 3.54
C GLY A 299 3.66 -3.93 3.32
N PHE A 300 4.72 -3.12 3.45
CA PHE A 300 6.08 -3.46 3.06
C PHE A 300 7.12 -2.79 3.95
N VAL A 301 8.28 -3.42 4.06
CA VAL A 301 9.49 -2.78 4.57
C VAL A 301 10.24 -2.17 3.39
N ILE A 302 10.42 -0.84 3.41
CA ILE A 302 11.19 -0.13 2.38
C ILE A 302 12.59 0.17 2.92
N PRO A 303 13.66 -0.19 2.19
CA PRO A 303 15.02 0.20 2.54
C PRO A 303 15.15 1.72 2.76
N GLY A 304 15.72 2.12 3.88
CA GLY A 304 15.87 3.52 4.26
C GLY A 304 14.80 4.04 5.25
N LEU A 305 13.67 3.35 5.38
CA LEU A 305 12.73 3.60 6.47
C LEU A 305 13.23 2.95 7.76
N GLN A 306 13.26 3.72 8.85
CA GLN A 306 13.63 3.23 10.17
C GLN A 306 12.48 2.49 10.88
N TRP A 307 11.27 2.58 10.33
CA TRP A 307 10.04 2.03 10.89
C TRP A 307 9.10 1.54 9.79
N PHE A 308 8.23 0.60 10.13
CA PHE A 308 7.09 0.17 9.31
C PHE A 308 5.87 -0.03 10.21
N ILE A 309 4.67 -0.09 9.64
CA ILE A 309 3.45 -0.39 10.39
C ILE A 309 3.33 -1.91 10.53
N GLY A 310 3.23 -2.40 11.75
CA GLY A 310 3.11 -3.82 12.05
C GLY A 310 1.92 -4.12 12.96
N LYS A 311 1.41 -5.35 12.86
CA LYS A 311 0.42 -5.90 13.78
C LYS A 311 1.05 -7.01 14.61
N SER A 312 0.99 -6.85 15.93
CA SER A 312 1.40 -7.89 16.88
C SER A 312 0.47 -9.10 16.76
N THR A 313 1.04 -10.30 16.62
CA THR A 313 0.23 -11.53 16.62
C THR A 313 -0.25 -11.92 18.01
N SER A 314 0.43 -11.46 19.08
CA SER A 314 0.09 -11.80 20.46
C SER A 314 -1.01 -10.90 21.03
N SER A 315 -0.86 -9.58 20.87
CA SER A 315 -1.80 -8.59 21.41
C SER A 315 -2.86 -8.16 20.40
N GLY A 316 -2.61 -8.37 19.10
CA GLY A 316 -3.46 -7.89 18.02
C GLY A 316 -3.35 -6.38 17.77
N GLN A 317 -2.52 -5.66 18.53
CA GLN A 317 -2.31 -4.22 18.39
C GLN A 317 -1.54 -3.89 17.11
N VAL A 318 -1.82 -2.71 16.58
CA VAL A 318 -1.16 -2.15 15.40
C VAL A 318 -0.38 -0.90 15.82
N GLY A 319 0.85 -0.77 15.33
CA GLY A 319 1.70 0.37 15.63
C GLY A 319 2.96 0.41 14.77
N PHE A 320 3.80 1.41 15.00
CA PHE A 320 5.10 1.53 14.34
C PHE A 320 6.12 0.58 14.94
N VAL A 321 6.87 -0.10 14.08
CA VAL A 321 7.85 -1.11 14.44
C VAL A 321 9.22 -0.68 13.93
N PRO A 322 10.20 -0.43 14.82
CA PRO A 322 11.56 -0.09 14.41
C PRO A 322 12.21 -1.24 13.65
N THR A 323 12.68 -0.99 12.42
CA THR A 323 13.30 -2.03 11.57
C THR A 323 14.55 -2.65 12.21
N ARG A 324 15.28 -1.88 13.03
CA ARG A 324 16.46 -2.32 13.80
C ARG A 324 16.19 -3.41 14.85
N ASN A 325 14.93 -3.58 15.26
CA ASN A 325 14.54 -4.53 16.31
C ASN A 325 13.99 -5.85 15.75
N ILE A 326 13.93 -6.00 14.43
CA ILE A 326 13.42 -7.18 13.74
C ILE A 326 14.58 -8.09 13.35
N ASP A 327 14.35 -9.40 13.30
CA ASP A 327 15.29 -10.39 12.78
C ASP A 327 15.22 -10.43 11.23
N PRO A 328 16.29 -10.09 10.50
CA PRO A 328 16.28 -10.02 9.03
C PRO A 328 15.99 -11.37 8.37
N ASP A 329 16.43 -12.46 9.00
CA ASP A 329 16.37 -13.80 8.42
C ASP A 329 15.05 -14.51 8.75
N SER A 330 14.22 -13.89 9.60
CA SER A 330 12.94 -14.43 10.04
C SER A 330 11.77 -14.18 9.09
N TYR A 331 12.01 -13.45 7.99
CA TYR A 331 10.96 -13.05 7.07
C TYR A 331 10.31 -14.27 6.39
N SER A 332 8.99 -14.37 6.54
CA SER A 332 8.16 -15.36 5.84
C SER A 332 7.11 -14.64 4.98
N PRO A 333 7.13 -14.79 3.65
CA PRO A 333 6.10 -14.22 2.78
C PRO A 333 4.74 -14.87 3.05
N MET A 334 3.67 -14.09 2.89
CA MET A 334 2.28 -14.57 2.98
C MET A 334 1.64 -14.76 1.62
#